data_AF-F4QEV0-F1
#
_entry.id   AF-F4QEV0-F1
#
_cell.length_a   1.000
_cell.length_b   1.000
_cell.length_c   1.000
_cell.angle_alpha   90.00
_cell.angle_beta   90.00
_cell.angle_gamma   90.00
#
_symmetry.space_group_name_H-M   'P 1'
#
loop_
_entity.id
_entity.type
_entity.pdbx_description
1 polymer ?
#
loop_
_entity_poly.entity_id
_entity_poly.type
_entity_poly.pdbx_seq_one_letter_code
_entity_poly.pdbx_strand_id
1 'polypeptide(L)'
;MQIEEEENLCCYQCDTIIRGIQNDSKSLGDRVKVPLCELCTRVNQLKWTQWDSIDVSLTMDGTLQEKNKRYALVTGGRMKIGFHIALRLLKSGFTVMVTTRFPWVAANSYKQEPDYSQWGHRLHVYGVDFRHLPSVQSLVQNVIKTFPRLDILINNAAQTIRRPRAYYHSLLNQEQSLIENNQSNQLQSHFIQSLKDLKLNEEKDGEKDREGEIINFHVMECSKMTQIELLEHDKDSRDDKLYPVGRMDVSGQQVDMRKKTTWRETIQETSPIELLEVQLINCTVPFMLISQLSHLMTRPTDTQTHYNDNWRFIINVSAQEGSFTSHSHGRGIHVHSNMAKASLNMMTYSIAESYLAKSIYVCGVDTGWCSKMTAQDHNARSVPLNDRDGACRILDPIFQLLSSNNESDQESKQLKTAGFMFRHYRLENNNDYSGKYNGPIV
;
A
#
# COMPACT_ATOMS: atom_id res chain seq x y z
N MET A 1 2.81 -5.18 52.70
CA MET A 1 3.85 -5.55 51.72
C MET A 1 3.13 -5.87 50.41
N GLN A 2 2.78 -4.82 49.65
CA GLN A 2 2.23 -4.99 48.32
C GLN A 2 3.40 -5.35 47.42
N ILE A 3 3.36 -6.56 46.86
CA ILE A 3 4.27 -6.96 45.79
C ILE A 3 3.85 -6.13 44.59
N GLU A 4 4.68 -5.17 44.20
CA GLU A 4 4.58 -4.54 42.88
C GLU A 4 4.78 -5.66 41.86
N GLU A 5 3.71 -6.10 41.19
CA GLU A 5 3.83 -6.97 40.03
C GLU A 5 4.60 -6.18 38.97
N GLU A 6 5.88 -6.52 38.78
CA GLU A 6 6.62 -6.12 37.58
C GLU A 6 5.82 -6.64 36.37
N GLU A 7 5.07 -5.77 35.69
CA GLU A 7 4.46 -6.09 34.40
C GLU A 7 5.58 -6.46 33.42
N ASN A 8 5.81 -7.76 33.26
CA ASN A 8 6.72 -8.31 32.27
C ASN A 8 6.22 -7.88 30.88
N LEU A 9 6.85 -6.87 30.29
CA LEU A 9 6.51 -6.40 28.96
C LEU A 9 7.06 -7.38 27.90
N CYS A 10 6.17 -7.90 27.05
CA CYS A 10 6.56 -8.76 25.93
C CYS A 10 6.87 -7.94 24.67
N CYS A 11 7.89 -8.37 23.92
CA CYS A 11 8.19 -7.85 22.59
C CYS A 11 7.01 -8.05 21.64
N TYR A 12 6.55 -6.99 20.97
CA TYR A 12 5.44 -7.04 20.00
C TYR A 12 5.63 -8.07 18.88
N GLN A 13 6.87 -8.31 18.45
CA GLN A 13 7.15 -9.10 17.25
C GLN A 13 7.49 -10.56 17.53
N CYS A 14 7.97 -10.88 18.74
CA CYS A 14 8.43 -12.22 19.07
C CYS A 14 7.87 -12.79 20.37
N ASP A 15 7.05 -12.01 21.08
CA ASP A 15 6.45 -12.32 22.38
C ASP A 15 7.45 -12.66 23.50
N THR A 16 8.75 -12.47 23.26
CA THR A 16 9.78 -12.66 24.27
C THR A 16 9.66 -11.61 25.37
N ILE A 17 9.69 -12.05 26.62
CA ILE A 17 9.68 -11.19 27.81
C ILE A 17 10.95 -10.31 27.80
N ILE A 18 10.77 -9.00 27.93
CA ILE A 18 11.87 -8.04 28.01
C ILE A 18 12.08 -7.69 29.49
N ARG A 19 13.16 -8.22 30.09
CA ARG A 19 13.52 -7.95 31.48
C ARG A 19 14.24 -6.59 31.59
N GLY A 20 13.92 -5.82 32.63
CA GLY A 20 14.66 -4.59 32.96
C GLY A 20 14.19 -3.32 32.25
N ILE A 21 13.02 -3.30 31.60
CA ILE A 21 12.37 -2.03 31.28
C ILE A 21 11.79 -1.49 32.59
N GLN A 22 12.55 -0.64 33.28
CA GLN A 22 11.94 0.24 34.28
C GLN A 22 10.90 1.09 33.53
N ASN A 23 9.63 0.96 33.89
CA ASN A 23 8.64 1.97 33.55
C ASN A 23 9.11 3.27 34.23
N ASP A 24 9.96 4.04 33.56
CA ASP A 24 10.30 5.42 33.89
C ASP A 24 9.06 6.31 33.67
N SER A 25 8.01 5.98 34.42
CA SER A 25 6.73 6.68 34.48
C SER A 25 6.85 8.03 35.20
N LYS A 26 8.08 8.44 35.59
CA LYS A 26 8.34 9.64 36.39
C LYS A 26 9.20 10.72 35.72
N SER A 27 9.77 10.52 34.53
CA SER A 27 10.68 11.53 33.94
C SER A 27 10.26 12.17 32.62
N LEU A 28 9.27 11.63 31.89
CA LEU A 28 8.59 12.37 30.82
C LEU A 28 7.12 11.98 30.81
N GLY A 29 6.21 12.92 30.51
CA GLY A 29 4.76 12.70 30.38
C GLY A 29 4.37 11.83 29.18
N ASP A 30 5.10 10.74 28.94
CA ASP A 30 5.25 10.07 27.66
C ASP A 30 4.69 8.64 27.69
N ARG A 31 3.55 8.48 27.01
CA ARG A 31 3.08 7.33 26.22
C ARG A 31 3.69 5.96 26.58
N VAL A 32 2.83 5.01 26.99
CA VAL A 32 3.20 3.59 27.11
C VAL A 32 3.71 3.06 25.75
N LYS A 33 5.02 2.86 25.60
CA LYS A 33 5.63 2.38 24.36
C LYS A 33 5.41 0.87 24.25
N VAL A 34 4.80 0.40 23.15
CA VAL A 34 4.80 -1.05 22.86
C VAL A 34 6.24 -1.44 22.51
N PRO A 35 6.88 -2.34 23.27
CA PRO A 35 8.30 -2.56 23.09
C PRO A 35 8.60 -3.56 21.99
N LEU A 36 9.77 -3.37 21.37
CA LEU A 36 10.44 -4.36 20.55
C LEU A 36 11.75 -4.73 21.24
N CYS A 37 12.07 -6.02 21.31
CA CYS A 37 13.38 -6.44 21.81
C CYS A 37 14.50 -6.03 20.83
N GLU A 38 15.72 -5.99 21.33
CA GLU A 38 16.90 -5.61 20.55
C GLU A 38 17.07 -6.52 19.32
N LEU A 39 16.85 -7.83 19.48
CA LEU A 39 16.93 -8.79 18.38
C LEU A 39 15.93 -8.47 17.27
N CYS A 40 14.65 -8.22 17.60
CA CYS A 40 13.64 -7.87 16.60
C CYS A 40 13.93 -6.54 15.92
N THR A 41 14.43 -5.56 16.67
CA THR A 41 14.86 -4.26 16.12
C THR A 41 15.98 -4.45 15.09
N ARG A 42 16.99 -5.25 15.44
CA ARG A 42 18.09 -5.60 14.53
C ARG A 42 17.60 -6.38 13.30
N VAL A 43 16.70 -7.33 13.48
CA VAL A 43 16.10 -8.08 12.36
C VAL A 43 15.36 -7.15 11.42
N ASN A 44 14.55 -6.21 11.92
CA ASN A 44 13.85 -5.24 11.09
C ASN A 44 14.83 -4.37 10.27
N GLN A 45 15.91 -3.90 10.91
CA GLN A 45 16.96 -3.14 10.22
C GLN A 45 17.66 -3.97 9.15
N LEU A 46 18.04 -5.22 9.46
CA LEU A 46 18.67 -6.13 8.51
C LEU A 46 17.75 -6.44 7.33
N LYS A 47 16.45 -6.64 7.58
CA LYS A 47 15.43 -6.87 6.53
C LYS A 47 15.20 -5.65 5.65
N TRP A 48 15.51 -4.45 6.15
CA TRP A 48 15.51 -3.23 5.33
C TRP A 48 16.77 -3.09 4.49
N THR A 49 17.94 -3.35 5.06
CA THR A 49 19.23 -3.21 4.35
C THR A 49 19.51 -4.35 3.39
N GLN A 50 19.00 -5.56 3.63
CA GLN A 50 19.22 -6.71 2.72
C GLN A 50 18.75 -6.40 1.29
N TRP A 51 17.72 -5.56 1.13
CA TRP A 51 17.19 -5.23 -0.19
C TRP A 51 18.15 -4.33 -0.98
N ASP A 52 19.12 -3.69 -0.33
CA ASP A 52 20.17 -2.93 -1.02
C ASP A 52 20.99 -3.83 -1.99
N SER A 53 20.97 -5.16 -1.82
CA SER A 53 21.61 -6.11 -2.73
C SER A 53 20.76 -6.51 -3.94
N ILE A 54 19.53 -6.03 -4.05
CA ILE A 54 18.65 -6.32 -5.18
C ILE A 54 18.80 -5.22 -6.23
N ASP A 55 19.32 -5.59 -7.39
CA ASP A 55 19.31 -4.76 -8.60
C ASP A 55 18.89 -5.60 -9.79
N VAL A 56 17.66 -5.39 -10.28
CA VAL A 56 17.11 -6.10 -11.44
C VAL A 56 17.50 -5.47 -12.77
N SER A 57 18.27 -4.38 -12.74
CA SER A 57 18.85 -3.79 -13.94
C SER A 57 20.18 -4.39 -14.33
N LEU A 58 20.75 -5.26 -13.48
CA LEU A 58 22.03 -5.93 -13.70
C LEU A 58 21.83 -7.44 -13.94
N THR A 59 22.61 -7.98 -14.87
CA THR A 59 22.78 -9.43 -15.03
C THR A 59 23.68 -9.99 -13.92
N MET A 60 23.77 -11.32 -13.80
CA MET A 60 24.59 -11.99 -12.76
C MET A 60 26.08 -11.63 -12.82
N ASP A 61 26.60 -11.29 -13.99
CA ASP A 61 27.98 -10.82 -14.22
C ASP A 61 28.13 -9.29 -14.06
N GLY A 62 27.06 -8.59 -13.64
CA GLY A 62 27.09 -7.16 -13.34
C GLY A 62 26.95 -6.24 -14.57
N THR A 63 26.51 -6.77 -15.72
CA THR A 63 26.27 -5.95 -16.93
C THR A 63 24.83 -5.42 -16.97
N LEU A 64 24.60 -4.28 -17.61
CA LEU A 64 23.26 -3.68 -17.70
C LEU A 64 22.31 -4.54 -18.57
N GLN A 65 21.18 -4.95 -17.99
CA GLN A 65 20.15 -5.74 -18.65
C GLN A 65 19.16 -4.84 -19.41
N GLU A 66 19.57 -4.29 -20.56
CA GLU A 66 18.71 -3.37 -21.33
C GLU A 66 17.43 -4.02 -21.87
N LYS A 67 17.45 -5.34 -22.13
CA LYS A 67 16.35 -6.07 -22.78
C LYS A 67 15.29 -6.66 -21.84
N ASN A 68 15.44 -6.56 -20.51
CA ASN A 68 14.51 -7.20 -19.55
C ASN A 68 14.10 -6.27 -18.39
N LYS A 69 13.69 -5.04 -18.70
CA LYS A 69 13.13 -4.11 -17.70
C LYS A 69 11.96 -4.76 -16.96
N ARG A 70 11.92 -4.58 -15.65
CA ARG A 70 10.85 -5.06 -14.76
C ARG A 70 9.92 -3.92 -14.38
N TYR A 71 8.62 -4.20 -14.31
CA TYR A 71 7.58 -3.19 -14.12
C TYR A 71 6.73 -3.50 -12.89
N ALA A 72 6.46 -2.48 -12.07
CA ALA A 72 5.64 -2.60 -10.88
C ALA A 72 4.54 -1.55 -10.82
N LEU A 73 3.35 -1.93 -10.34
CA LEU A 73 2.26 -1.03 -9.97
C LEU A 73 2.07 -1.05 -8.46
N VAL A 74 2.18 0.10 -7.79
CA VAL A 74 2.00 0.25 -6.35
C VAL A 74 0.85 1.22 -6.08
N THR A 75 -0.26 0.72 -5.54
CA THR A 75 -1.40 1.59 -5.23
C THR A 75 -1.19 2.36 -3.93
N GLY A 76 -1.56 3.65 -3.89
CA GLY A 76 -1.39 4.48 -2.69
C GLY A 76 0.05 4.83 -2.36
N GLY A 77 0.88 5.13 -3.37
CA GLY A 77 2.33 5.33 -3.23
C GLY A 77 2.79 6.74 -2.85
N ARG A 78 1.90 7.66 -2.45
CA ARG A 78 2.29 9.03 -2.10
C ARG A 78 3.12 9.15 -0.82
N MET A 79 2.83 8.31 0.17
CA MET A 79 3.36 8.45 1.54
C MET A 79 3.30 7.14 2.31
N LYS A 80 3.87 7.14 3.52
CA LYS A 80 3.89 5.99 4.45
C LYS A 80 4.47 4.74 3.77
N ILE A 81 3.95 3.57 4.11
CA ILE A 81 4.35 2.27 3.59
C ILE A 81 4.41 2.26 2.05
N GLY A 82 3.38 2.77 1.37
CA GLY A 82 3.33 2.82 -0.10
C GLY A 82 4.50 3.59 -0.73
N PHE A 83 4.91 4.70 -0.12
CA PHE A 83 6.08 5.47 -0.57
C PHE A 83 7.37 4.65 -0.44
N HIS A 84 7.58 4.01 0.72
CA HIS A 84 8.77 3.21 0.95
C HIS A 84 8.85 1.96 0.08
N ILE A 85 7.71 1.33 -0.25
CA ILE A 85 7.66 0.22 -1.22
C ILE A 85 8.14 0.68 -2.59
N ALA A 86 7.53 1.75 -3.12
CA ALA A 86 7.86 2.26 -4.45
C ALA A 86 9.30 2.77 -4.52
N LEU A 87 9.76 3.52 -3.51
CA LEU A 87 11.16 3.96 -3.41
C LEU A 87 12.12 2.77 -3.45
N ARG A 88 11.81 1.70 -2.72
CA ARG A 88 12.66 0.51 -2.64
C ARG A 88 12.73 -0.23 -3.99
N LEU A 89 11.60 -0.38 -4.67
CA LEU A 89 11.56 -0.95 -6.03
C LEU A 89 12.30 -0.08 -7.04
N LEU A 90 12.14 1.26 -6.96
CA LEU A 90 12.86 2.19 -7.83
C LEU A 90 14.38 2.10 -7.63
N LYS A 91 14.86 2.09 -6.38
CA LYS A 91 16.30 1.93 -6.10
C LYS A 91 16.86 0.59 -6.58
N SER A 92 16.02 -0.43 -6.71
CA SER A 92 16.40 -1.76 -7.20
C SER A 92 16.26 -1.96 -8.71
N GLY A 93 16.06 -0.91 -9.50
CA GLY A 93 16.05 -1.01 -10.98
C GLY A 93 14.66 -1.18 -11.63
N PHE A 94 13.58 -1.29 -10.87
CA PHE A 94 12.22 -1.45 -11.42
C PHE A 94 11.66 -0.16 -12.02
N THR A 95 10.93 -0.25 -13.13
CA THR A 95 10.03 0.83 -13.56
C THR A 95 8.75 0.76 -12.73
N VAL A 96 8.38 1.83 -12.04
CA VAL A 96 7.30 1.80 -11.03
C VAL A 96 6.25 2.85 -11.35
N MET A 97 4.99 2.41 -11.48
CA MET A 97 3.83 3.30 -11.44
C MET A 97 3.25 3.33 -10.03
N VAL A 98 3.08 4.51 -9.47
CA VAL A 98 2.40 4.73 -8.20
C VAL A 98 1.05 5.39 -8.42
N THR A 99 0.03 5.00 -7.65
CA THR A 99 -1.27 5.67 -7.69
C THR A 99 -1.51 6.55 -6.47
N THR A 100 -2.22 7.66 -6.65
CA THR A 100 -2.56 8.59 -5.56
C THR A 100 -3.68 9.54 -5.99
N ARG A 101 -4.40 10.12 -5.03
CA ARG A 101 -5.32 11.25 -5.28
C ARG A 101 -4.61 12.59 -5.47
N PHE A 102 -3.33 12.67 -5.08
CA PHE A 102 -2.52 13.90 -5.10
C PHE A 102 -1.20 13.61 -5.83
N PRO A 103 -1.23 13.49 -7.17
CA PRO A 103 -0.08 13.10 -7.97
C PRO A 103 1.06 14.13 -7.97
N TRP A 104 0.78 15.43 -7.99
CA TRP A 104 1.83 16.45 -8.01
C TRP A 104 2.58 16.55 -6.69
N VAL A 105 1.85 16.45 -5.57
CA VAL A 105 2.48 16.33 -4.24
C VAL A 105 3.33 15.07 -4.16
N ALA A 106 2.85 13.92 -4.65
CA ALA A 106 3.63 12.69 -4.65
C ALA A 106 4.92 12.83 -5.46
N ALA A 107 4.83 13.33 -6.69
CA ALA A 107 5.97 13.60 -7.56
C ALA A 107 7.00 14.52 -6.89
N ASN A 108 6.54 15.61 -6.28
CA ASN A 108 7.40 16.52 -5.56
C ASN A 108 8.11 15.83 -4.38
N SER A 109 7.41 14.98 -3.63
CA SER A 109 8.03 14.22 -2.53
C SER A 109 9.14 13.28 -3.02
N TYR A 110 8.90 12.51 -4.09
CA TYR A 110 9.95 11.64 -4.65
C TYR A 110 11.15 12.44 -5.15
N LYS A 111 10.93 13.61 -5.74
CA LYS A 111 12.00 14.50 -6.23
C LYS A 111 12.93 15.00 -5.11
N GLN A 112 12.48 15.01 -3.86
CA GLN A 112 13.31 15.39 -2.71
C GLN A 112 14.26 14.28 -2.24
N GLU A 113 14.12 13.05 -2.74
CA GLU A 113 15.05 11.98 -2.38
C GLU A 113 16.46 12.26 -2.93
N PRO A 114 17.53 12.09 -2.14
CA PRO A 114 18.89 12.48 -2.54
C PRO A 114 19.41 11.83 -3.83
N ASP A 115 18.94 10.62 -4.13
CA ASP A 115 19.33 9.83 -5.29
C ASP A 115 18.28 9.83 -6.41
N TYR A 116 17.31 10.76 -6.37
CA TYR A 116 16.24 10.86 -7.37
C TYR A 116 16.75 10.91 -8.81
N SER A 117 17.89 11.56 -9.07
CA SER A 117 18.46 11.63 -10.44
C SER A 117 18.84 10.26 -11.01
N GLN A 118 19.06 9.25 -10.16
CA GLN A 118 19.45 7.89 -10.57
C GLN A 118 18.25 7.05 -11.04
N TRP A 119 17.07 7.25 -10.48
CA TRP A 119 15.90 6.38 -10.70
C TRP A 119 14.62 7.14 -11.07
N GLY A 120 14.58 8.47 -10.98
CA GLY A 120 13.39 9.28 -11.20
C GLY A 120 12.77 9.11 -12.59
N HIS A 121 13.58 8.81 -13.61
CA HIS A 121 13.13 8.52 -14.97
C HIS A 121 12.32 7.22 -15.12
N ARG A 122 12.34 6.34 -14.11
CA ARG A 122 11.59 5.07 -14.04
C ARG A 122 10.32 5.15 -13.20
N LEU A 123 10.08 6.26 -12.52
CA LEU A 123 8.86 6.47 -11.76
C LEU A 123 7.77 7.00 -12.72
N HIS A 124 6.53 6.56 -12.51
CA HIS A 124 5.32 7.10 -13.14
C HIS A 124 4.31 7.36 -12.02
N VAL A 125 3.61 8.48 -12.05
CA VAL A 125 2.64 8.87 -11.02
C VAL A 125 1.27 9.01 -11.67
N TYR A 126 0.32 8.18 -11.25
CA TYR A 126 -1.04 8.21 -11.77
C TYR A 126 -2.04 8.75 -10.74
N GLY A 127 -2.69 9.85 -11.09
CA GLY A 127 -3.76 10.50 -10.36
C GLY A 127 -5.08 9.77 -10.47
N VAL A 128 -5.58 9.20 -9.37
CA VAL A 128 -6.83 8.43 -9.35
C VAL A 128 -7.48 8.46 -7.96
N ASP A 129 -8.81 8.62 -7.93
CA ASP A 129 -9.64 8.34 -6.77
C ASP A 129 -10.35 7.00 -6.96
N PHE A 130 -10.05 6.02 -6.09
CA PHE A 130 -10.60 4.66 -6.18
C PHE A 130 -12.09 4.58 -5.88
N ARG A 131 -12.72 5.66 -5.41
CA ARG A 131 -14.18 5.78 -5.31
C ARG A 131 -14.85 6.02 -6.67
N HIS A 132 -14.06 6.40 -7.69
CA HIS A 132 -14.55 6.69 -9.03
C HIS A 132 -14.14 5.59 -10.02
N LEU A 133 -15.02 4.61 -10.20
CA LEU A 133 -14.77 3.44 -11.05
C LEU A 133 -14.34 3.77 -12.49
N PRO A 134 -14.90 4.77 -13.19
CA PRO A 134 -14.39 5.16 -14.50
C PRO A 134 -12.91 5.56 -14.48
N SER A 135 -12.44 6.28 -13.45
CA SER A 135 -11.02 6.62 -13.31
C SER A 135 -10.16 5.40 -13.02
N VAL A 136 -10.67 4.39 -12.31
CA VAL A 136 -9.98 3.11 -12.11
C VAL A 136 -9.87 2.35 -13.43
N GLN A 137 -10.93 2.36 -14.25
CA GLN A 137 -10.89 1.73 -15.57
C GLN A 137 -9.87 2.42 -16.48
N SER A 138 -9.79 3.74 -16.45
CA SER A 138 -8.78 4.49 -17.19
C SER A 138 -7.35 4.26 -16.69
N LEU A 139 -7.17 4.04 -15.37
CA LEU A 139 -5.88 3.57 -14.84
C LEU A 139 -5.49 2.22 -15.46
N VAL A 140 -6.41 1.25 -15.49
CA VAL A 140 -6.14 -0.07 -16.09
C VAL A 140 -5.69 0.07 -17.55
N GLN A 141 -6.44 0.85 -18.35
CA GLN A 141 -6.09 1.10 -19.75
C GLN A 141 -4.72 1.79 -19.88
N ASN A 142 -4.44 2.76 -19.01
CA ASN A 142 -3.16 3.46 -18.99
C ASN A 142 -1.99 2.53 -18.66
N VAL A 143 -2.15 1.62 -17.69
CA VAL A 143 -1.13 0.61 -17.37
C VAL A 143 -0.88 -0.29 -18.57
N ILE A 144 -1.94 -0.78 -19.24
CA ILE A 144 -1.84 -1.63 -20.44
C ILE A 144 -1.11 -0.90 -21.59
N LYS A 145 -1.37 0.40 -21.76
CA LYS A 145 -0.74 1.23 -22.79
C LYS A 145 0.72 1.56 -22.47
N THR A 146 1.03 1.81 -21.20
CA THR A 146 2.34 2.33 -20.76
C THR A 146 3.34 1.21 -20.53
N PHE A 147 2.90 0.09 -19.95
CA PHE A 147 3.78 -1.01 -19.57
C PHE A 147 3.65 -2.19 -20.55
N PRO A 148 4.77 -2.66 -21.15
CA PRO A 148 4.73 -3.81 -22.06
C PRO A 148 4.34 -5.11 -21.33
N ARG A 149 4.67 -5.18 -20.03
CA ARG A 149 4.43 -6.28 -19.09
C ARG A 149 4.22 -5.73 -17.69
N LEU A 150 3.72 -6.54 -16.77
CA LEU A 150 3.66 -6.20 -15.35
C LEU A 150 4.26 -7.33 -14.52
N ASP A 151 5.28 -7.04 -13.71
CA ASP A 151 5.98 -8.04 -12.89
C ASP A 151 5.45 -8.07 -11.45
N ILE A 152 5.12 -6.90 -10.91
CA ILE A 152 4.67 -6.75 -9.52
C ILE A 152 3.40 -5.88 -9.48
N LEU A 153 2.36 -6.38 -8.84
CA LEU A 153 1.17 -5.61 -8.47
C LEU A 153 1.06 -5.57 -6.94
N ILE A 154 1.22 -4.38 -6.33
CA ILE A 154 1.01 -4.16 -4.91
C ILE A 154 -0.31 -3.40 -4.68
N ASN A 155 -1.32 -4.13 -4.20
CA ASN A 155 -2.57 -3.56 -3.72
C ASN A 155 -2.39 -3.04 -2.29
N ASN A 156 -1.78 -1.87 -2.14
CA ASN A 156 -1.49 -1.22 -0.86
C ASN A 156 -2.52 -0.15 -0.44
N ALA A 157 -3.15 0.53 -1.41
CA ALA A 157 -4.15 1.54 -1.10
C ALA A 157 -5.29 0.95 -0.27
N ALA A 158 -5.56 1.55 0.88
CA ALA A 158 -6.66 1.16 1.75
C ALA A 158 -7.24 2.39 2.47
N GLN A 159 -8.56 2.38 2.64
CA GLN A 159 -9.27 3.26 3.57
C GLN A 159 -9.57 2.47 4.84
N THR A 160 -8.97 2.93 5.93
CA THR A 160 -9.24 2.41 7.28
C THR A 160 -10.11 3.37 8.09
N ILE A 161 -10.00 4.67 7.79
CA ILE A 161 -10.77 5.74 8.41
C ILE A 161 -11.17 6.70 7.31
N ARG A 162 -12.46 7.01 7.18
CA ARG A 162 -12.89 8.12 6.32
C ARG A 162 -12.50 9.46 6.93
N ARG A 163 -11.91 10.31 6.10
CA ARG A 163 -11.55 11.69 6.44
C ARG A 163 -12.47 12.65 5.66
N PRO A 164 -13.03 13.69 6.29
CA PRO A 164 -13.87 14.68 5.62
C PRO A 164 -13.08 15.60 4.70
N ARG A 165 -13.80 16.43 3.94
CA ARG A 165 -13.27 17.49 3.07
C ARG A 165 -12.25 18.39 3.77
N ALA A 166 -12.60 18.90 4.95
CA ALA A 166 -11.72 19.75 5.78
C ALA A 166 -10.34 19.15 6.07
N TYR A 167 -10.23 17.82 6.23
CA TYR A 167 -8.93 17.15 6.48
C TYR A 167 -7.95 17.34 5.31
N TYR A 168 -8.46 17.39 4.08
CA TYR A 168 -7.65 17.50 2.87
C TYR A 168 -7.37 18.94 2.46
N HIS A 169 -7.90 19.95 3.16
CA HIS A 169 -7.83 21.35 2.76
C HIS A 169 -6.40 21.82 2.44
N SER A 170 -5.47 21.69 3.39
CA SER A 170 -4.07 22.10 3.22
C SER A 170 -3.38 21.34 2.09
N LEU A 171 -3.67 20.05 1.96
CA LEU A 171 -3.06 19.18 0.96
C LEU A 171 -3.58 19.50 -0.46
N LEU A 172 -4.86 19.84 -0.59
CA LEU A 172 -5.45 20.25 -1.85
C LEU A 172 -4.85 21.58 -2.32
N ASN A 173 -4.66 22.54 -1.41
CA ASN A 173 -4.02 23.82 -1.74
C ASN A 173 -2.58 23.60 -2.22
N GLN A 174 -1.83 22.70 -1.57
CA GLN A 174 -0.48 22.33 -1.99
C GLN A 174 -0.48 21.70 -3.40
N GLU A 175 -1.40 20.78 -3.68
CA GLU A 175 -1.54 20.14 -4.98
C GLU A 175 -1.86 21.17 -6.08
N GLN A 176 -2.80 22.09 -5.82
CA GLN A 176 -3.16 23.17 -6.76
C GLN A 176 -1.99 24.10 -7.04
N SER A 177 -1.26 24.52 -6.00
CA SER A 177 -0.07 25.36 -6.18
C SER A 177 1.01 24.66 -7.01
N LEU A 178 1.24 23.35 -6.80
CA LEU A 178 2.17 22.59 -7.62
C LEU A 178 1.71 22.48 -9.07
N ILE A 179 0.41 22.28 -9.32
CA ILE A 179 -0.15 22.27 -10.67
C ILE A 179 0.12 23.61 -11.36
N GLU A 180 -0.26 24.73 -10.73
CA GLU A 180 -0.10 26.08 -11.28
C GLU A 180 1.35 26.41 -11.59
N ASN A 181 2.27 26.07 -10.68
CA ASN A 181 3.70 26.32 -10.85
C ASN A 181 4.35 25.49 -11.98
N ASN A 182 3.77 24.36 -12.35
CA ASN A 182 4.33 23.47 -13.37
C ASN A 182 3.61 23.56 -14.73
N GLN A 183 2.44 24.19 -14.82
CA GLN A 183 1.73 24.42 -16.09
C GLN A 183 2.51 25.31 -17.08
N SER A 184 3.45 26.12 -16.61
CA SER A 184 4.35 26.94 -17.42
C SER A 184 5.46 26.14 -18.13
N ASN A 185 5.74 24.90 -17.71
CA ASN A 185 6.72 24.00 -18.31
C ASN A 185 6.00 22.88 -19.08
N GLN A 186 5.72 23.09 -20.37
CA GLN A 186 4.99 22.16 -21.27
C GLN A 186 5.59 20.73 -21.42
N LEU A 187 6.65 20.37 -20.69
CA LEU A 187 7.48 19.18 -20.92
C LEU A 187 7.33 18.03 -19.88
N GLN A 188 6.50 18.13 -18.85
CA GLN A 188 6.46 17.12 -17.75
C GLN A 188 5.25 16.17 -17.69
N SER A 189 4.38 16.12 -18.72
CA SER A 189 3.12 15.34 -18.69
C SER A 189 3.24 13.82 -18.87
N HIS A 190 4.41 13.28 -19.25
CA HIS A 190 4.55 11.81 -19.40
C HIS A 190 4.69 11.09 -18.04
N PHE A 191 5.18 11.82 -17.03
CA PHE A 191 5.48 11.27 -15.71
C PHE A 191 4.29 11.32 -14.76
N ILE A 192 3.44 12.37 -14.87
CA ILE A 192 2.21 12.52 -14.09
C ILE A 192 1.03 12.45 -15.05
N GLN A 193 0.09 11.54 -14.80
CA GLN A 193 -1.08 11.33 -15.65
C GLN A 193 -2.33 11.11 -14.81
N SER A 194 -3.50 11.40 -15.38
CA SER A 194 -4.81 11.12 -14.79
C SER A 194 -5.85 10.97 -15.90
N LEU A 195 -7.07 10.55 -15.56
CA LEU A 195 -8.18 10.51 -16.51
C LEU A 195 -8.41 11.86 -17.20
N LYS A 196 -8.25 12.96 -16.46
CA LYS A 196 -8.43 14.30 -17.03
C LYS A 196 -7.36 14.62 -18.06
N ASP A 197 -6.10 14.29 -17.76
CA ASP A 197 -4.98 14.52 -18.67
C ASP A 197 -5.12 13.70 -19.96
N LEU A 198 -5.61 12.47 -19.85
CA LEU A 198 -5.85 11.61 -21.01
C LEU A 198 -6.94 12.19 -21.93
N LYS A 199 -8.09 12.62 -21.38
CA LYS A 199 -9.15 13.23 -22.20
C LYS A 199 -8.71 14.54 -22.86
N LEU A 200 -7.95 15.37 -22.15
CA LEU A 200 -7.40 16.61 -22.71
C LEU A 200 -6.41 16.37 -23.87
N ASN A 201 -5.72 15.24 -23.88
CA ASN A 201 -4.86 14.85 -25.00
C ASN A 201 -5.68 14.29 -26.17
N GLU A 202 -6.71 13.47 -25.91
CA GLU A 202 -7.63 12.95 -26.94
C GLU A 202 -8.36 14.09 -27.69
N GLU A 203 -8.79 15.14 -26.98
CA GLU A 203 -9.41 16.32 -27.59
C GLU A 203 -8.44 17.12 -28.49
N LYS A 204 -7.12 17.05 -28.24
CA LYS A 204 -6.10 17.73 -29.04
C LYS A 204 -5.68 16.93 -30.29
N ASP A 205 -5.72 15.60 -30.21
CA ASP A 205 -5.29 14.70 -31.28
C ASP A 205 -6.38 14.43 -32.34
N GLY A 206 -7.63 14.84 -32.10
CA GLY A 206 -8.64 15.06 -33.14
C GLY A 206 -9.09 13.83 -33.93
N GLU A 207 -10.02 13.05 -33.35
CA GLU A 207 -10.98 12.26 -34.13
C GLU A 207 -12.40 12.77 -33.82
N LYS A 208 -12.89 13.70 -34.64
CA LYS A 208 -14.33 13.94 -34.77
C LYS A 208 -14.88 12.80 -35.62
N ASP A 209 -15.42 11.77 -34.98
CA ASP A 209 -16.63 11.06 -35.39
C ASP A 209 -16.78 9.74 -34.64
N ARG A 210 -17.85 9.63 -33.84
CA ARG A 210 -18.77 8.49 -33.83
C ARG A 210 -19.99 8.84 -32.98
N GLU A 211 -21.14 8.83 -33.63
CA GLU A 211 -22.47 8.96 -33.04
C GLU A 211 -22.66 7.97 -31.89
N GLY A 212 -23.08 8.52 -30.76
CA GLY A 212 -23.29 7.84 -29.50
C GLY A 212 -23.06 8.85 -28.39
N GLU A 213 -24.12 9.55 -27.97
CA GLU A 213 -24.12 10.47 -26.83
C GLU A 213 -23.66 9.73 -25.55
N ILE A 214 -22.36 9.59 -25.35
CA ILE A 214 -21.78 9.19 -24.09
C ILE A 214 -21.53 10.48 -23.34
N ILE A 215 -22.50 10.79 -22.47
CA ILE A 215 -22.50 11.78 -21.39
C ILE A 215 -21.12 12.40 -21.16
N ASN A 216 -21.02 13.70 -21.43
CA ASN A 216 -19.93 14.58 -21.04
C ASN A 216 -19.83 14.61 -19.50
N PHE A 217 -19.31 13.54 -18.91
CA PHE A 217 -18.93 13.52 -17.50
C PHE A 217 -17.81 14.54 -17.38
N HIS A 218 -18.09 15.69 -16.76
CA HIS A 218 -17.08 16.66 -16.36
C HIS A 218 -15.99 15.89 -15.61
N VAL A 219 -14.86 15.62 -16.26
CA VAL A 219 -13.77 14.88 -15.63
C VAL A 219 -13.12 15.80 -14.62
N MET A 220 -13.46 15.58 -13.36
CA MET A 220 -12.89 16.29 -12.24
C MET A 220 -11.45 15.82 -11.99
N GLU A 221 -10.58 16.75 -11.59
CA GLU A 221 -9.27 16.43 -11.04
C GLU A 221 -9.40 15.44 -9.87
N CYS A 222 -8.59 14.38 -9.85
CA CYS A 222 -8.67 13.35 -8.82
C CYS A 222 -8.50 13.91 -7.40
N SER A 223 -7.67 14.95 -7.21
CA SER A 223 -7.50 15.63 -5.93
C SER A 223 -8.75 16.40 -5.50
N LYS A 224 -9.48 17.01 -6.45
CA LYS A 224 -10.74 17.71 -6.19
C LYS A 224 -11.89 16.76 -5.85
N MET A 225 -11.82 15.49 -6.22
CA MET A 225 -12.82 14.49 -5.82
C MET A 225 -12.86 14.26 -4.30
N THR A 226 -11.79 14.61 -3.58
CA THR A 226 -11.79 14.63 -2.10
C THR A 226 -12.75 15.67 -1.52
N GLN A 227 -13.24 16.60 -2.34
CA GLN A 227 -14.11 17.71 -1.96
C GLN A 227 -15.59 17.46 -2.30
N ILE A 228 -15.97 16.24 -2.68
CA ILE A 228 -17.37 15.86 -2.87
C ILE A 228 -18.04 15.71 -1.50
N GLU A 229 -19.19 16.35 -1.34
CA GLU A 229 -20.00 16.27 -0.12
C GLU A 229 -20.88 15.01 -0.17
N LEU A 230 -20.66 14.07 0.75
CA LEU A 230 -21.44 12.84 0.83
C LEU A 230 -22.11 12.65 2.21
N LEU A 231 -21.47 13.14 3.27
CA LEU A 231 -21.92 13.00 4.66
C LEU A 231 -21.98 14.37 5.34
N GLU A 232 -22.66 14.44 6.48
CA GLU A 232 -22.84 15.70 7.22
C GLU A 232 -21.51 16.37 7.58
N HIS A 233 -20.52 15.59 8.00
CA HIS A 233 -19.16 16.07 8.31
C HIS A 233 -18.36 16.52 7.08
N ASP A 234 -18.88 16.35 5.87
CA ASP A 234 -18.25 16.90 4.66
C ASP A 234 -18.67 18.35 4.40
N LYS A 235 -19.75 18.87 4.99
CA LYS A 235 -20.24 20.23 4.70
C LYS A 235 -19.18 21.30 4.92
N ASP A 236 -18.34 21.12 5.93
CA ASP A 236 -17.23 22.02 6.22
C ASP A 236 -16.04 21.73 5.28
N SER A 237 -15.69 22.71 4.46
CA SER A 237 -14.50 22.66 3.60
C SER A 237 -13.19 22.96 4.34
N ARG A 238 -13.27 23.44 5.59
CA ARG A 238 -12.16 23.72 6.49
C ARG A 238 -12.62 23.70 7.95
N ASP A 239 -11.84 23.06 8.81
CA ASP A 239 -12.03 23.07 10.26
C ASP A 239 -10.65 22.99 10.96
N ASP A 240 -10.13 24.16 11.34
CA ASP A 240 -8.80 24.26 11.96
C ASP A 240 -8.77 23.74 13.42
N LYS A 241 -9.94 23.56 14.06
CA LYS A 241 -10.01 22.97 15.41
C LYS A 241 -9.75 21.47 15.33
N LEU A 242 -10.36 20.80 14.35
CA LEU A 242 -10.16 19.37 14.13
C LEU A 242 -8.91 19.07 13.30
N TYR A 243 -8.54 19.97 12.39
CA TYR A 243 -7.45 19.80 11.42
C TYR A 243 -6.55 21.05 11.39
N PRO A 244 -5.75 21.28 12.46
CA PRO A 244 -4.95 22.49 12.58
C PRO A 244 -3.92 22.61 11.45
N VAL A 245 -3.91 23.77 10.79
CA VAL A 245 -3.02 24.09 9.68
C VAL A 245 -1.56 23.99 10.10
N GLY A 246 -0.72 23.41 9.24
CA GLY A 246 0.72 23.28 9.47
C GLY A 246 1.11 22.21 10.50
N ARG A 247 0.14 21.54 11.13
CA ARG A 247 0.42 20.47 12.11
C ARG A 247 0.34 19.10 11.44
N MET A 248 1.51 18.49 11.27
CA MET A 248 1.66 17.18 10.64
C MET A 248 2.10 16.11 11.65
N ASP A 249 1.74 14.85 11.39
CA ASP A 249 2.27 13.69 12.11
C ASP A 249 3.69 13.31 11.64
N VAL A 250 4.27 12.28 12.27
CA VAL A 250 5.63 11.80 11.96
C VAL A 250 5.81 11.32 10.52
N SER A 251 4.71 11.00 9.83
CA SER A 251 4.71 10.57 8.43
C SER A 251 4.33 11.72 7.48
N GLY A 252 4.25 12.97 7.98
CA GLY A 252 3.88 14.13 7.17
C GLY A 252 2.41 14.17 6.76
N GLN A 253 1.50 13.59 7.55
CA GLN A 253 0.05 13.72 7.34
C GLN A 253 -0.59 14.75 8.24
N GLN A 254 -1.65 15.40 7.77
CA GLN A 254 -2.49 16.27 8.60
C GLN A 254 -2.91 15.54 9.87
N VAL A 255 -2.68 16.17 11.02
CA VAL A 255 -3.15 15.65 12.31
C VAL A 255 -4.68 15.70 12.35
N ASP A 256 -5.30 14.62 12.81
CA ASP A 256 -6.74 14.52 13.05
C ASP A 256 -7.02 14.58 14.57
N MET A 257 -7.67 15.66 15.00
CA MET A 257 -8.00 15.92 16.42
C MET A 257 -9.40 15.42 16.82
N ARG A 258 -10.13 14.71 15.94
CA ARG A 258 -11.43 14.11 16.30
C ARG A 258 -11.24 13.15 17.47
N LYS A 259 -12.11 13.22 18.48
CA LYS A 259 -12.08 12.33 19.65
C LYS A 259 -12.41 10.88 19.31
N LYS A 260 -13.27 10.68 18.31
CA LYS A 260 -13.71 9.38 17.80
C LYS A 260 -13.61 9.39 16.28
N THR A 261 -13.06 8.32 15.73
CA THR A 261 -12.98 8.03 14.30
C THR A 261 -13.77 6.77 14.02
N THR A 262 -14.04 6.50 12.74
CA THR A 262 -14.76 5.32 12.27
C THR A 262 -14.07 3.99 12.60
N TRP A 263 -12.78 4.05 12.96
CA TRP A 263 -12.04 2.95 13.56
C TRP A 263 -12.64 2.43 14.89
N ARG A 264 -13.33 3.30 15.64
CA ARG A 264 -13.97 2.96 16.92
C ARG A 264 -15.50 2.96 16.82
N GLU A 265 -16.06 3.02 15.61
CA GLU A 265 -17.52 2.97 15.41
C GLU A 265 -18.03 1.54 15.36
N THR A 266 -19.22 1.33 15.92
CA THR A 266 -19.96 0.08 15.77
C THR A 266 -20.65 -0.03 14.40
N ILE A 267 -21.28 -1.16 14.12
CA ILE A 267 -22.07 -1.36 12.89
C ILE A 267 -23.24 -0.37 12.76
N GLN A 268 -23.85 0.07 13.87
CA GLN A 268 -24.95 1.04 13.86
C GLN A 268 -24.47 2.48 13.63
N GLU A 269 -23.20 2.76 13.96
CA GLU A 269 -22.62 4.09 13.84
C GLU A 269 -21.95 4.32 12.49
N THR A 270 -21.40 3.25 11.89
CA THR A 270 -20.73 3.34 10.58
C THR A 270 -21.73 3.70 9.49
N SER A 271 -21.46 4.76 8.73
CA SER A 271 -22.28 5.14 7.58
C SER A 271 -22.23 4.09 6.46
N PRO A 272 -23.37 3.74 5.82
CA PRO A 272 -23.39 2.92 4.61
C PRO A 272 -22.53 3.48 3.47
N ILE A 273 -22.39 4.81 3.37
CA ILE A 273 -21.53 5.44 2.35
C ILE A 273 -20.06 5.09 2.61
N GLU A 274 -19.61 5.18 3.87
CA GLU A 274 -18.24 4.80 4.22
C GLU A 274 -17.99 3.31 4.02
N LEU A 275 -18.96 2.45 4.36
CA LEU A 275 -18.89 1.03 4.04
C LEU A 275 -18.64 0.81 2.54
N LEU A 276 -19.42 1.46 1.67
CA LEU A 276 -19.27 1.35 0.21
C LEU A 276 -17.91 1.87 -0.26
N GLU A 277 -17.45 3.03 0.23
CA GLU A 277 -16.11 3.55 -0.09
C GLU A 277 -15.01 2.56 0.32
N VAL A 278 -15.11 1.97 1.51
CA VAL A 278 -14.14 1.00 2.01
C VAL A 278 -14.16 -0.29 1.19
N GLN A 279 -15.32 -0.81 0.82
CA GLN A 279 -15.42 -1.98 -0.06
C GLN A 279 -14.82 -1.67 -1.44
N LEU A 280 -15.16 -0.52 -2.03
CA LEU A 280 -14.62 -0.10 -3.32
C LEU A 280 -13.09 -0.05 -3.28
N ILE A 281 -12.51 0.68 -2.32
CA ILE A 281 -11.07 0.90 -2.24
C ILE A 281 -10.31 -0.38 -1.85
N ASN A 282 -10.79 -1.11 -0.85
CA ASN A 282 -9.99 -2.15 -0.19
C ASN A 282 -10.16 -3.55 -0.81
N CYS A 283 -11.23 -3.82 -1.55
CA CYS A 283 -11.43 -5.14 -2.17
C CYS A 283 -11.89 -5.09 -3.64
N THR A 284 -12.79 -4.17 -4.02
CA THR A 284 -13.28 -4.09 -5.41
C THR A 284 -12.21 -3.61 -6.38
N VAL A 285 -11.47 -2.55 -6.05
CA VAL A 285 -10.38 -2.07 -6.92
C VAL A 285 -9.25 -3.11 -7.02
N PRO A 286 -8.78 -3.75 -5.93
CA PRO A 286 -7.87 -4.89 -6.04
C PRO A 286 -8.37 -5.98 -6.99
N PHE A 287 -9.66 -6.35 -6.91
CA PHE A 287 -10.27 -7.29 -7.86
C PHE A 287 -10.19 -6.79 -9.31
N MET A 288 -10.54 -5.53 -9.57
CA MET A 288 -10.46 -4.94 -10.91
C MET A 288 -9.04 -4.96 -11.47
N LEU A 289 -8.06 -4.56 -10.66
CA LEU A 289 -6.66 -4.54 -11.07
C LEU A 289 -6.15 -5.96 -11.36
N ILE A 290 -6.43 -6.92 -10.48
CA ILE A 290 -6.00 -8.31 -10.66
C ILE A 290 -6.66 -8.93 -11.91
N SER A 291 -7.99 -8.86 -12.00
CA SER A 291 -8.74 -9.46 -13.11
C SER A 291 -8.32 -8.89 -14.47
N GLN A 292 -8.12 -7.58 -14.54
CA GLN A 292 -7.83 -6.92 -15.81
C GLN A 292 -6.34 -6.79 -16.15
N LEU A 293 -5.42 -6.80 -15.19
CA LEU A 293 -3.97 -6.67 -15.47
C LEU A 293 -3.21 -7.99 -15.47
N SER A 294 -3.80 -9.09 -14.96
CA SER A 294 -3.14 -10.40 -14.93
C SER A 294 -2.66 -10.89 -16.29
N HIS A 295 -3.35 -10.54 -17.39
CA HIS A 295 -2.92 -10.88 -18.74
C HIS A 295 -1.58 -10.21 -19.15
N LEU A 296 -1.26 -9.01 -18.63
CA LEU A 296 0.04 -8.38 -18.82
C LEU A 296 1.15 -9.11 -18.06
N MET A 297 0.80 -9.80 -16.98
CA MET A 297 1.74 -10.57 -16.16
C MET A 297 2.14 -11.88 -16.84
N THR A 298 1.24 -12.45 -17.66
CA THR A 298 1.46 -13.69 -18.41
C THR A 298 1.96 -13.50 -19.84
N ARG A 299 2.22 -12.26 -20.28
CA ARG A 299 2.74 -12.01 -21.63
C ARG A 299 4.11 -12.71 -21.82
N PRO A 300 4.31 -13.48 -22.90
CA PRO A 300 5.60 -14.06 -23.22
C PRO A 300 6.66 -12.97 -23.29
N THR A 301 7.79 -13.19 -22.63
CA THR A 301 8.98 -12.38 -22.84
C THR A 301 9.67 -12.91 -24.09
N ASP A 302 9.99 -12.03 -25.06
CA ASP A 302 10.68 -12.40 -26.31
C ASP A 302 12.05 -13.07 -26.10
N THR A 303 12.54 -13.11 -24.87
CA THR A 303 13.79 -13.73 -24.50
C THR A 303 13.57 -15.16 -24.02
N GLN A 304 14.24 -16.11 -24.67
CA GLN A 304 14.58 -17.44 -24.12
C GLN A 304 15.50 -17.28 -22.89
N THR A 305 15.03 -16.61 -21.85
CA THR A 305 15.75 -16.45 -20.59
C THR A 305 15.42 -17.63 -19.69
N HIS A 306 16.45 -18.10 -18.98
CA HIS A 306 16.45 -19.21 -18.03
C HIS A 306 15.14 -19.34 -17.23
N TYR A 307 14.76 -20.58 -16.90
CA TYR A 307 13.59 -20.95 -16.08
C TYR A 307 13.37 -20.05 -14.83
N ASN A 308 14.45 -19.47 -14.28
CA ASN A 308 14.43 -18.60 -13.10
C ASN A 308 13.90 -17.17 -13.31
N ASP A 309 13.60 -16.73 -14.54
CA ASP A 309 13.25 -15.32 -14.82
C ASP A 309 11.73 -15.06 -14.98
N ASN A 310 10.90 -16.10 -14.88
CA ASN A 310 9.46 -16.01 -15.17
C ASN A 310 8.54 -15.82 -13.94
N TRP A 311 9.02 -15.19 -12.87
CA TRP A 311 8.20 -14.93 -11.69
C TRP A 311 7.39 -13.64 -11.81
N ARG A 312 6.22 -13.60 -11.18
CA ARG A 312 5.38 -12.39 -11.03
C ARG A 312 4.74 -12.38 -9.65
N PHE A 313 4.51 -11.20 -9.07
CA PHE A 313 3.87 -11.09 -7.76
C PHE A 313 2.61 -10.23 -7.78
N ILE A 314 1.58 -10.71 -7.12
CA ILE A 314 0.43 -9.93 -6.67
C ILE A 314 0.47 -9.94 -5.14
N ILE A 315 0.70 -8.77 -4.54
CA ILE A 315 0.69 -8.61 -3.08
C ILE A 315 -0.53 -7.80 -2.67
N ASN A 316 -1.40 -8.42 -1.88
CA ASN A 316 -2.56 -7.79 -1.27
C ASN A 316 -2.21 -7.39 0.16
N VAL A 317 -2.09 -6.08 0.41
CA VAL A 317 -1.78 -5.57 1.75
C VAL A 317 -3.04 -5.67 2.61
N SER A 318 -3.03 -6.61 3.53
CA SER A 318 -4.16 -6.96 4.39
C SER A 318 -3.79 -6.84 5.87
N ALA A 319 -4.61 -7.39 6.75
CA ALA A 319 -4.38 -7.40 8.20
C ALA A 319 -5.02 -8.64 8.82
N GLN A 320 -4.57 -9.02 10.02
CA GLN A 320 -5.21 -10.09 10.79
C GLN A 320 -6.68 -9.84 11.12
N GLU A 321 -7.11 -8.58 11.12
CA GLU A 321 -8.50 -8.23 11.39
C GLU A 321 -9.45 -8.66 10.25
N GLY A 322 -8.91 -9.13 9.11
CA GLY A 322 -9.68 -9.85 8.11
C GLY A 322 -9.72 -11.36 8.32
N SER A 323 -9.20 -11.89 9.43
CA SER A 323 -9.14 -13.33 9.72
C SER A 323 -10.19 -13.74 10.75
N PHE A 324 -10.96 -14.78 10.46
CA PHE A 324 -11.96 -15.33 11.40
C PHE A 324 -11.34 -15.86 12.70
N THR A 325 -10.05 -16.18 12.70
CA THR A 325 -9.31 -16.74 13.85
C THR A 325 -8.74 -15.69 14.80
N SER A 326 -8.88 -14.39 14.51
CA SER A 326 -8.31 -13.36 15.38
C SER A 326 -9.16 -13.16 16.63
N HIS A 327 -8.52 -13.19 17.80
CA HIS A 327 -9.15 -12.99 19.10
C HIS A 327 -9.55 -11.51 19.34
N SER A 328 -9.20 -10.60 18.43
CA SER A 328 -9.49 -9.16 18.54
C SER A 328 -10.90 -8.76 18.10
N HIS A 329 -11.71 -9.70 17.57
CA HIS A 329 -13.03 -9.41 16.99
C HIS A 329 -14.17 -9.17 17.99
N GLY A 330 -13.95 -9.40 19.29
CA GLY A 330 -15.00 -9.34 20.32
C GLY A 330 -15.56 -7.94 20.64
N ARG A 331 -15.14 -6.88 19.95
CA ARG A 331 -15.55 -5.49 20.27
C ARG A 331 -16.61 -4.89 19.34
N GLY A 332 -16.91 -5.53 18.20
CA GLY A 332 -17.95 -5.06 17.27
C GLY A 332 -17.69 -3.68 16.64
N ILE A 333 -16.43 -3.27 16.50
CA ILE A 333 -16.01 -1.97 15.95
C ILE A 333 -15.28 -2.12 14.60
N HIS A 334 -15.23 -1.04 13.80
CA HIS A 334 -14.59 -0.98 12.47
C HIS A 334 -14.93 -2.15 11.54
N VAL A 335 -16.18 -2.64 11.66
CA VAL A 335 -16.67 -3.84 10.99
C VAL A 335 -16.52 -3.76 9.48
N HIS A 336 -16.76 -2.59 8.89
CA HIS A 336 -16.64 -2.34 7.46
C HIS A 336 -15.22 -2.59 6.93
N SER A 337 -14.18 -2.22 7.69
CA SER A 337 -12.77 -2.49 7.35
C SER A 337 -12.45 -3.98 7.49
N ASN A 338 -12.90 -4.63 8.58
CA ASN A 338 -12.72 -6.06 8.80
C ASN A 338 -13.34 -6.89 7.67
N MET A 339 -14.57 -6.56 7.28
CA MET A 339 -15.26 -7.18 6.15
C MET A 339 -14.44 -7.05 4.86
N ALA A 340 -13.96 -5.85 4.52
CA ALA A 340 -13.20 -5.66 3.29
C ALA A 340 -11.86 -6.40 3.31
N LYS A 341 -11.18 -6.48 4.45
CA LYS A 341 -9.94 -7.27 4.62
C LYS A 341 -10.21 -8.77 4.53
N ALA A 342 -11.32 -9.26 5.09
CA ALA A 342 -11.74 -10.66 4.95
C ALA A 342 -12.05 -11.00 3.48
N SER A 343 -12.74 -10.12 2.75
CA SER A 343 -12.97 -10.27 1.30
C SER A 343 -11.67 -10.30 0.51
N LEU A 344 -10.71 -9.42 0.84
CA LEU A 344 -9.39 -9.38 0.20
C LEU A 344 -8.57 -10.65 0.49
N ASN A 345 -8.61 -11.16 1.73
CA ASN A 345 -7.98 -12.41 2.12
C ASN A 345 -8.60 -13.60 1.37
N MET A 346 -9.93 -13.65 1.29
CA MET A 346 -10.64 -14.70 0.55
C MET A 346 -10.30 -14.65 -0.94
N MET A 347 -10.27 -13.46 -1.55
CA MET A 347 -9.84 -13.33 -2.94
C MET A 347 -8.40 -13.84 -3.14
N THR A 348 -7.49 -13.51 -2.22
CA THR A 348 -6.09 -14.00 -2.25
C THR A 348 -6.05 -15.52 -2.20
N TYR A 349 -6.79 -16.13 -1.26
CA TYR A 349 -6.98 -17.58 -1.13
C TYR A 349 -7.46 -18.19 -2.45
N SER A 350 -8.60 -17.69 -2.96
CA SER A 350 -9.34 -18.34 -4.05
C SER A 350 -8.58 -18.37 -5.38
N ILE A 351 -7.67 -17.41 -5.62
CA ILE A 351 -6.96 -17.34 -6.91
C ILE A 351 -5.54 -17.91 -6.85
N ALA A 352 -4.95 -18.08 -5.67
CA ALA A 352 -3.53 -18.37 -5.49
C ALA A 352 -3.04 -19.59 -6.31
N GLU A 353 -3.71 -20.73 -6.20
CA GLU A 353 -3.31 -21.96 -6.90
C GLU A 353 -3.42 -21.80 -8.43
N SER A 354 -4.54 -21.26 -8.92
CA SER A 354 -4.76 -21.05 -10.36
C SER A 354 -3.80 -20.02 -10.98
N TYR A 355 -3.32 -19.07 -10.19
CA TYR A 355 -2.34 -18.07 -10.61
C TYR A 355 -0.91 -18.59 -10.52
N LEU A 356 -0.62 -19.46 -9.55
CA LEU A 356 0.68 -20.14 -9.45
C LEU A 356 0.95 -20.99 -10.70
N ALA A 357 -0.07 -21.65 -11.25
CA ALA A 357 0.04 -22.37 -12.53
C ALA A 357 0.47 -21.46 -13.71
N LYS A 358 0.35 -20.13 -13.56
CA LYS A 358 0.78 -19.11 -14.52
C LYS A 358 2.08 -18.40 -14.09
N SER A 359 2.79 -18.95 -13.11
CA SER A 359 3.98 -18.35 -12.47
C SER A 359 3.71 -16.99 -11.79
N ILE A 360 2.47 -16.77 -11.33
CA ILE A 360 2.08 -15.58 -10.56
C ILE A 360 1.84 -15.96 -9.10
N TYR A 361 2.71 -15.46 -8.22
CA TYR A 361 2.60 -15.62 -6.78
C TYR A 361 1.61 -14.60 -6.23
N VAL A 362 0.52 -15.07 -5.63
CA VAL A 362 -0.48 -14.20 -4.99
C VAL A 362 -0.36 -14.34 -3.48
N CYS A 363 -0.05 -13.25 -2.79
CA CYS A 363 0.21 -13.25 -1.35
C CYS A 363 -0.65 -12.20 -0.63
N GLY A 364 -1.12 -12.53 0.56
CA GLY A 364 -1.64 -11.56 1.52
C GLY A 364 -0.51 -11.14 2.46
N VAL A 365 -0.41 -9.86 2.82
CA VAL A 365 0.61 -9.41 3.78
C VAL A 365 0.02 -8.47 4.81
N ASP A 366 0.16 -8.81 6.10
CA ASP A 366 -0.03 -7.92 7.23
C ASP A 366 1.28 -7.18 7.53
N THR A 367 1.19 -5.86 7.52
CA THR A 367 2.33 -4.96 7.80
C THR A 367 2.71 -4.93 9.28
N GLY A 368 1.88 -5.50 10.15
CA GLY A 368 1.91 -5.27 11.57
C GLY A 368 1.47 -3.84 11.93
N TRP A 369 1.58 -3.50 13.21
CA TRP A 369 1.10 -2.24 13.76
C TRP A 369 2.07 -1.07 13.47
N CYS A 370 1.95 -0.50 12.26
CA CYS A 370 2.78 0.60 11.78
C CYS A 370 2.14 1.99 11.95
N SER A 371 0.82 2.06 12.19
CA SER A 371 0.10 3.35 12.21
C SER A 371 -0.94 3.43 13.33
N LYS A 372 -1.18 4.66 13.81
CA LYS A 372 -2.20 4.96 14.80
C LYS A 372 -3.52 5.26 14.09
N MET A 373 -4.52 4.40 14.32
CA MET A 373 -5.88 4.58 13.80
C MET A 373 -6.82 5.32 14.76
N THR A 374 -6.34 5.63 15.96
CA THR A 374 -7.11 6.36 16.97
C THR A 374 -6.80 7.86 16.93
N ALA A 375 -7.75 8.64 17.43
CA ALA A 375 -7.57 10.04 17.83
C ALA A 375 -6.25 10.26 18.59
N GLN A 376 -5.77 11.51 18.66
CA GLN A 376 -4.68 11.95 19.55
C GLN A 376 -5.08 11.74 21.03
N ASP A 377 -5.07 10.48 21.46
CA ASP A 377 -5.16 10.06 22.84
C ASP A 377 -3.72 9.98 23.35
N HIS A 378 -3.37 10.90 24.25
CA HIS A 378 -2.03 10.99 24.83
C HIS A 378 -1.66 9.73 25.62
N ASN A 379 -2.67 8.97 26.07
CA ASN A 379 -2.50 7.71 26.78
C ASN A 379 -2.43 6.50 25.84
N ALA A 380 -2.68 6.67 24.53
CA ALA A 380 -2.62 5.58 23.58
C ALA A 380 -1.18 5.13 23.31
N ARG A 381 -1.00 3.80 23.35
CA ARG A 381 0.29 3.16 23.13
C ARG A 381 0.93 3.60 21.81
N SER A 382 2.25 3.70 21.78
CA SER A 382 2.97 4.01 20.53
C SER A 382 2.92 2.83 19.56
N VAL A 383 2.92 3.10 18.26
CA VAL A 383 3.10 2.05 17.25
C VAL A 383 4.50 1.44 17.43
N PRO A 384 4.63 0.10 17.48
CA PRO A 384 5.93 -0.56 17.63
C PRO A 384 6.75 -0.54 16.35
N LEU A 385 6.10 -0.53 15.18
CA LEU A 385 6.75 -0.58 13.87
C LEU A 385 6.62 0.77 13.15
N ASN A 386 7.60 1.06 12.29
CA ASN A 386 7.57 2.23 11.42
C ASN A 386 7.14 1.85 9.98
N ASP A 387 6.97 2.85 9.12
CA ASP A 387 6.53 2.64 7.72
C ASP A 387 7.52 1.80 6.88
N ARG A 388 8.83 1.85 7.19
CA ARG A 388 9.86 1.01 6.54
C ARG A 388 9.73 -0.45 6.94
N ASP A 389 9.44 -0.71 8.22
CA ASP A 389 9.20 -2.07 8.72
C ASP A 389 7.99 -2.71 8.03
N GLY A 390 6.93 -1.93 7.81
CA GLY A 390 5.74 -2.36 7.05
C GLY A 390 6.07 -2.65 5.58
N ALA A 391 6.81 -1.75 4.92
CA ALA A 391 7.26 -1.93 3.55
C ALA A 391 8.13 -3.19 3.37
N CYS A 392 9.06 -3.46 4.30
CA CYS A 392 9.88 -4.67 4.28
C CYS A 392 9.05 -5.94 4.33
N ARG A 393 7.99 -5.99 5.16
CA ARG A 393 7.11 -7.17 5.25
C ARG A 393 6.40 -7.44 3.93
N ILE A 394 5.92 -6.38 3.28
CA ILE A 394 5.25 -6.46 1.96
C ILE A 394 6.21 -6.95 0.88
N LEU A 395 7.46 -6.51 0.94
CA LEU A 395 8.49 -6.87 -0.03
C LEU A 395 9.14 -8.24 0.27
N ASP A 396 9.12 -8.71 1.51
CA ASP A 396 9.85 -9.93 1.93
C ASP A 396 9.55 -11.18 1.06
N PRO A 397 8.30 -11.49 0.66
CA PRO A 397 8.04 -12.64 -0.23
C PRO A 397 8.78 -12.54 -1.57
N ILE A 398 8.90 -11.32 -2.10
CA ILE A 398 9.62 -11.05 -3.35
C ILE A 398 11.13 -11.19 -3.12
N PHE A 399 11.65 -10.66 -2.00
CA PHE A 399 13.06 -10.78 -1.64
C PHE A 399 13.49 -12.25 -1.53
N GLN A 400 12.68 -13.06 -0.84
CA GLN A 400 12.97 -14.47 -0.60
C GLN A 400 13.15 -15.23 -1.92
N LEU A 401 12.35 -14.92 -2.95
CA LEU A 401 12.49 -15.51 -4.26
C LEU A 401 13.75 -15.01 -4.98
N LEU A 402 13.99 -13.70 -4.99
CA LEU A 402 15.11 -13.09 -5.71
C LEU A 402 16.48 -13.43 -5.11
N SER A 403 16.54 -13.74 -3.82
CA SER A 403 17.78 -14.12 -3.12
C SER A 403 18.10 -15.61 -3.19
N SER A 404 17.14 -16.46 -3.59
CA SER A 404 17.34 -17.92 -3.66
C SER A 404 18.02 -18.36 -4.95
N ASN A 405 19.36 -18.42 -4.95
CA ASN A 405 20.18 -18.81 -6.11
C ASN A 405 20.45 -20.33 -6.28
N ASN A 406 19.83 -21.23 -5.48
CA ASN A 406 20.10 -22.67 -5.54
C ASN A 406 18.90 -23.48 -6.05
N GLU A 407 19.05 -24.13 -7.20
CA GLU A 407 18.02 -24.95 -7.88
C GLU A 407 17.42 -26.07 -7.00
N SER A 408 18.20 -26.66 -6.07
CA SER A 408 17.76 -27.79 -5.25
C SER A 408 16.76 -27.43 -4.13
N ASP A 409 16.66 -26.16 -3.76
CA ASP A 409 15.77 -25.65 -2.70
C ASP A 409 14.51 -24.95 -3.27
N GLN A 410 14.48 -24.70 -4.58
CA GLN A 410 13.56 -23.76 -5.22
C GLN A 410 12.12 -24.30 -5.32
N GLU A 411 11.88 -25.53 -5.77
CA GLU A 411 10.52 -26.11 -5.80
C GLU A 411 9.86 -26.06 -4.41
N SER A 412 10.63 -26.39 -3.36
CA SER A 412 10.14 -26.38 -1.98
C SER A 412 9.83 -24.97 -1.43
N LYS A 413 10.47 -23.91 -1.97
CA LYS A 413 10.27 -22.51 -1.56
C LYS A 413 9.22 -21.79 -2.43
N GLN A 414 9.12 -22.13 -3.71
CA GLN A 414 8.09 -21.62 -4.63
C GLN A 414 6.69 -22.02 -4.16
N LEU A 415 6.51 -23.28 -3.74
CA LEU A 415 5.26 -23.76 -3.16
C LEU A 415 4.90 -23.14 -1.79
N LYS A 416 5.87 -22.58 -1.06
CA LYS A 416 5.66 -21.96 0.27
C LYS A 416 5.28 -20.49 0.24
N THR A 417 5.32 -19.85 -0.92
CA THR A 417 5.09 -18.39 -1.02
C THR A 417 3.73 -18.04 -1.62
N ALA A 418 3.21 -18.86 -2.53
CA ALA A 418 1.89 -18.63 -3.13
C ALA A 418 0.76 -18.99 -2.18
N GLY A 419 -0.22 -18.09 -2.04
CA GLY A 419 -1.39 -18.31 -1.19
C GLY A 419 -1.09 -18.16 0.30
N PHE A 420 -0.01 -17.49 0.72
CA PHE A 420 0.24 -17.27 2.15
C PHE A 420 -0.19 -15.88 2.62
N MET A 421 -0.63 -15.79 3.88
CA MET A 421 -0.64 -14.56 4.67
C MET A 421 0.69 -14.40 5.38
N PHE A 422 1.46 -13.39 5.01
CA PHE A 422 2.68 -13.04 5.73
C PHE A 422 2.38 -11.99 6.78
N ARG A 423 2.70 -12.25 8.04
CA ARG A 423 2.50 -11.32 9.16
C ARG A 423 3.81 -10.90 9.80
N HIS A 424 4.71 -11.86 9.95
CA HIS A 424 6.01 -11.68 10.55
C HIS A 424 7.07 -12.35 9.70
N TYR A 425 8.34 -12.06 9.98
CA TYR A 425 9.46 -12.81 9.39
C TYR A 425 9.56 -14.26 9.88
N ARG A 426 8.56 -14.73 10.63
CA ARG A 426 8.48 -16.08 11.20
C ARG A 426 7.43 -16.87 10.44
N LEU A 427 7.81 -18.02 9.91
CA LEU A 427 6.93 -18.92 9.17
C LEU A 427 5.76 -19.43 10.04
N GLU A 428 6.00 -19.65 11.33
CA GLU A 428 5.00 -20.16 12.28
C GLU A 428 3.78 -19.24 12.51
N ASN A 429 3.91 -17.95 12.17
CA ASN A 429 2.85 -16.96 12.34
C ASN A 429 2.14 -16.60 11.03
N ASN A 430 2.49 -17.28 9.94
CA ASN A 430 1.94 -17.04 8.61
C ASN A 430 0.88 -18.11 8.30
N ASN A 431 -0.26 -17.68 7.74
CA ASN A 431 -1.38 -18.59 7.44
C ASN A 431 -1.29 -19.05 6.00
N ASP A 432 -1.41 -20.36 5.75
CA ASP A 432 -1.54 -20.91 4.41
C ASP A 432 -3.00 -20.84 3.94
N TYR A 433 -3.26 -20.00 2.94
CA TYR A 433 -4.53 -19.85 2.23
C TYR A 433 -4.60 -20.73 0.96
N SER A 434 -3.68 -21.66 0.74
CA SER A 434 -3.77 -22.61 -0.39
C SER A 434 -4.66 -23.81 -0.07
N GLY A 435 -5.11 -23.95 1.19
CA GLY A 435 -5.90 -25.11 1.61
C GLY A 435 -5.11 -26.42 1.67
N LYS A 436 -3.78 -26.39 1.49
CA LYS A 436 -2.90 -27.52 1.77
C LYS A 436 -2.90 -27.79 3.28
N TYR A 437 -3.78 -28.71 3.65
CA TYR A 437 -4.13 -29.12 5.00
C TYR A 437 -2.90 -29.43 5.86
N ASN A 438 -2.70 -28.72 6.97
CA ASN A 438 -1.76 -29.09 8.04
C ASN A 438 -2.39 -28.92 9.45
N GLY A 439 -3.67 -29.27 9.61
CA GLY A 439 -4.37 -29.30 10.91
C GLY A 439 -5.62 -28.42 10.98
N PRO A 440 -6.54 -28.69 11.92
CA PRO A 440 -7.95 -28.36 11.75
C PRO A 440 -8.22 -26.87 11.88
N ILE A 441 -9.00 -26.37 10.92
CA ILE A 441 -9.72 -25.11 11.00
C ILE A 441 -10.92 -25.36 11.93
N VAL A 442 -10.93 -24.74 13.11
CA VAL A 442 -12.10 -24.70 14.01
C VAL A 442 -12.89 -23.43 13.74
#